data_AF-A0A1G5C9V3-F1
#
_entry.id   AF-A0A1G5C9V3-F1
#
_cell.length_a   1.000
_cell.length_b   1.000
_cell.length_c   1.000
_cell.angle_alpha   90.00
_cell.angle_beta   90.00
_cell.angle_gamma   90.00
#
_symmetry.space_group_name_H-M   'P 1'
#
loop_
_entity.id
_entity.type
_entity.pdbx_description
1 polymer ?
#
loop_
_entity_poly.entity_id
_entity_poly.type
_entity_poly.pdbx_seq_one_letter_code
_entity_poly.pdbx_strand_id
1 'polypeptide(L)'
;MNIDVNLNIHYTAPDHVWENIGKVYESMPYWAGNDNGPSWKGESVDLWASAEPSGIQLAGEMPQDIWEEWYQDLKEKLTKVLGYEIGEPEDGYDFKYDWD
;
A
#
# COMPACT_ATOMS: atom_id res chain seq x y z
N MET A 1 14.57 -2.82 -8.43
CA MET A 1 14.39 -4.12 -7.75
C MET A 1 12.96 -4.56 -7.96
N ASN A 2 12.69 -5.87 -7.88
CA ASN A 2 11.33 -6.37 -7.92
C ASN A 2 10.75 -6.30 -6.51
N ILE A 3 9.55 -5.76 -6.41
CA ILE A 3 8.77 -5.62 -5.18
C ILE A 3 7.61 -6.62 -5.24
N ASP A 4 7.37 -7.29 -4.11
CA ASP A 4 6.17 -8.08 -3.84
C ASP A 4 6.02 -8.16 -2.31
N VAL A 5 5.18 -7.28 -1.75
CA VAL A 5 4.93 -7.18 -0.30
C VAL A 5 3.44 -7.06 -0.02
N ASN A 6 3.01 -7.44 1.18
CA ASN A 6 1.61 -7.34 1.60
C ASN A 6 1.49 -6.51 2.87
N LEU A 7 0.57 -5.54 2.87
CA LEU A 7 0.23 -4.77 4.07
C LEU A 7 -0.99 -5.38 4.78
N ASN A 8 -1.00 -5.32 6.10
CA ASN A 8 -2.04 -5.82 7.03
C ASN A 8 -3.40 -5.07 6.96
N ILE A 9 -3.84 -4.72 5.75
CA ILE A 9 -5.12 -4.09 5.46
C ILE A 9 -5.96 -5.09 4.69
N HIS A 10 -6.92 -5.71 5.37
CA HIS A 10 -7.77 -6.72 4.76
C HIS A 10 -8.80 -6.07 3.82
N TYR A 11 -9.15 -6.77 2.74
CA TYR A 11 -10.03 -6.24 1.70
C TYR A 11 -11.48 -5.98 2.21
N THR A 12 -11.86 -6.55 3.37
CA THR A 12 -13.16 -6.31 4.03
C THR A 12 -13.21 -5.02 4.85
N ALA A 13 -12.14 -4.21 4.82
CA ALA A 13 -12.13 -2.90 5.45
C ALA A 13 -13.34 -2.04 4.98
N PRO A 14 -13.93 -1.23 5.88
CA PRO A 14 -15.10 -0.42 5.55
C PRO A 14 -14.75 0.73 4.57
N ASP A 15 -15.74 1.23 3.82
CA ASP A 15 -15.56 2.24 2.76
C ASP A 15 -14.69 3.45 3.16
N HIS A 16 -14.88 3.99 4.37
CA HIS A 16 -14.10 5.14 4.85
C HIS A 16 -12.59 4.85 4.97
N VAL A 17 -12.20 3.59 5.17
CA VAL A 17 -10.79 3.16 5.17
C VAL A 17 -10.25 3.24 3.75
N TRP A 18 -10.99 2.74 2.75
CA TRP A 18 -10.61 2.83 1.34
C TRP A 18 -10.52 4.28 0.84
N GLU A 19 -11.43 5.14 1.26
CA GLU A 19 -11.37 6.58 0.96
C GLU A 19 -10.08 7.22 1.50
N ASN A 20 -9.63 6.82 2.69
CA ASN A 20 -8.39 7.33 3.29
C ASN A 20 -7.15 6.75 2.60
N ILE A 21 -7.17 5.46 2.25
CA ILE A 21 -6.10 4.82 1.48
C ILE A 21 -5.93 5.49 0.13
N GLY A 22 -7.03 5.76 -0.60
CA GLY A 22 -7.01 6.44 -1.89
C GLY A 22 -6.33 7.82 -1.81
N LYS A 23 -6.67 8.63 -0.80
CA LYS A 23 -6.03 9.94 -0.57
C LYS A 23 -4.53 9.81 -0.27
N VAL A 24 -4.12 8.77 0.47
CA VAL A 24 -2.70 8.52 0.72
C VAL A 24 -2.00 8.12 -0.57
N TYR A 25 -2.56 7.20 -1.35
CA TYR A 25 -2.01 6.77 -2.64
C TYR A 25 -1.80 7.94 -3.61
N GLU A 26 -2.81 8.81 -3.75
CA GLU A 26 -2.73 10.02 -4.56
C GLU A 26 -1.63 11.00 -4.09
N SER A 27 -1.28 10.97 -2.81
CA SER A 27 -0.24 11.83 -2.23
C SER A 27 1.18 11.28 -2.40
N MET A 28 1.34 10.02 -2.82
CA MET A 28 2.65 9.40 -2.95
C MET A 28 3.34 9.84 -4.24
N PRO A 29 4.68 10.02 -4.24
CA PRO A 29 5.44 10.27 -5.46
C PRO A 29 5.16 9.21 -6.52
N TYR A 30 5.24 9.62 -7.78
CA TYR A 30 5.00 8.80 -8.98
C TYR A 30 3.55 8.37 -9.21
N TRP A 31 2.56 8.88 -8.47
CA TRP A 31 1.16 8.53 -8.65
C TRP A 31 0.71 8.67 -10.12
N ALA A 32 0.23 7.56 -10.69
CA ALA A 32 -0.17 7.47 -12.10
C ALA A 32 -1.69 7.28 -12.28
N GLY A 33 -2.44 7.15 -11.19
CA GLY A 33 -3.89 6.99 -11.21
C GLY A 33 -4.36 5.58 -10.85
N ASN A 34 -5.67 5.37 -10.95
CA ASN A 34 -6.38 4.17 -10.48
C ASN A 34 -7.29 3.53 -11.55
N ASP A 35 -7.17 3.93 -12.83
CA ASP A 35 -8.11 3.50 -13.87
C ASP A 35 -8.15 1.97 -14.09
N ASN A 36 -7.03 1.28 -13.81
CA ASN A 36 -6.91 -0.18 -13.85
C ASN A 36 -6.37 -0.74 -12.52
N GLY A 37 -6.72 -0.08 -11.42
CA GLY A 37 -6.08 -0.29 -10.11
C GLY A 37 -5.00 0.75 -9.83
N PRO A 38 -4.65 0.96 -8.54
CA PRO A 38 -3.71 2.00 -8.14
C PRO A 38 -2.31 1.71 -8.70
N SER A 39 -1.68 2.71 -9.30
CA SER A 39 -0.34 2.54 -9.86
C SER A 39 0.54 3.78 -9.69
N TRP A 40 1.84 3.54 -9.69
CA TRP A 40 2.89 4.55 -9.63
C TRP A 40 3.89 4.31 -10.75
N LYS A 41 4.15 5.33 -11.58
CA LYS A 41 4.94 5.21 -12.80
C LYS A 41 5.97 6.33 -12.95
N GLY A 42 7.16 5.98 -13.44
CA GLY A 42 8.30 6.87 -13.69
C GLY A 42 9.30 6.22 -14.66
N GLU A 43 10.47 6.83 -14.85
CA GLU A 43 11.49 6.31 -15.78
C GLU A 43 11.98 4.89 -15.42
N SER A 44 12.07 4.59 -14.12
CA SER A 44 12.50 3.31 -13.55
C SER A 44 11.51 2.75 -12.52
N VAL A 45 10.29 3.27 -12.53
CA VAL A 45 9.22 2.94 -11.57
C VAL A 45 8.01 2.44 -12.34
N ASP A 46 7.56 1.23 -12.00
CA ASP A 46 6.28 0.66 -12.44
C ASP A 46 5.75 -0.23 -11.31
N LEU A 47 5.06 0.40 -10.36
CA LEU A 47 4.51 -0.23 -9.16
C LEU A 47 2.99 -0.19 -9.22
N TRP A 48 2.32 -1.21 -8.70
CA TRP A 48 0.86 -1.26 -8.57
C TRP A 48 0.45 -1.83 -7.22
N ALA A 49 -0.80 -1.59 -6.85
CA ALA A 49 -1.43 -2.17 -5.66
C ALA A 49 -2.68 -2.98 -6.02
N SER A 50 -2.97 -4.02 -5.25
CA SER A 50 -4.24 -4.75 -5.31
C SER A 50 -4.71 -5.13 -3.90
N ALA A 51 -6.02 -5.21 -3.71
CA ALA A 51 -6.60 -5.73 -2.48
C ALA A 51 -6.78 -7.25 -2.63
N GLU A 52 -6.01 -8.01 -1.87
CA GLU A 52 -6.00 -9.48 -1.89
C GLU A 52 -6.47 -10.05 -0.53
N PRO A 53 -6.84 -11.34 -0.45
CA PRO A 53 -7.13 -11.99 0.83
C PRO A 53 -5.96 -11.95 1.82
N SER A 54 -4.72 -11.87 1.33
CA SER A 54 -3.50 -11.71 2.14
C SER A 54 -3.20 -10.28 2.55
N GLY A 55 -4.11 -9.33 2.29
CA GLY A 55 -3.91 -7.91 2.54
C GLY A 55 -3.76 -7.09 1.27
N ILE A 56 -3.34 -5.84 1.41
CA ILE A 56 -3.03 -4.99 0.25
C ILE A 56 -1.65 -5.39 -0.27
N GLN A 57 -1.62 -5.97 -1.47
CA GLN A 57 -0.37 -6.26 -2.17
C GLN A 57 0.17 -5.00 -2.82
N LEU A 58 1.48 -4.80 -2.73
CA LEU A 58 2.25 -3.88 -3.56
C LEU A 58 3.24 -4.70 -4.37
N ALA A 59 3.22 -4.56 -5.69
CA ALA A 59 4.08 -5.32 -6.57
C ALA A 59 4.54 -4.53 -7.79
N GLY A 60 5.68 -4.91 -8.36
CA GLY A 60 6.25 -4.29 -9.55
C GLY A 60 7.72 -3.94 -9.41
N GLU A 61 8.13 -2.83 -10.01
CA GLU A 61 9.54 -2.40 -10.07
C GLU A 61 9.72 -0.98 -9.51
N MET A 62 10.70 -0.84 -8.62
CA MET A 62 11.18 0.47 -8.13
C MET A 62 12.66 0.35 -7.76
N PRO A 63 13.52 1.38 -7.95
CA PRO A 63 14.90 1.35 -7.47
C PRO A 63 14.95 1.21 -5.94
N GLN A 64 15.95 0.51 -5.41
CA GLN A 64 16.00 0.16 -3.98
C GLN A 64 16.06 1.40 -3.08
N ASP A 65 16.90 2.36 -3.44
CA ASP A 65 17.06 3.64 -2.75
C ASP A 65 15.76 4.45 -2.71
N ILE A 66 14.98 4.42 -3.80
CA ILE A 66 13.65 5.06 -3.84
C ILE A 66 12.64 4.25 -3.03
N TRP A 67 12.65 2.93 -3.15
CA TRP A 67 11.70 2.04 -2.49
C TRP A 67 11.76 2.15 -0.96
N GLU A 68 12.97 2.16 -0.37
CA GLU A 68 13.14 2.22 1.08
C GLU A 68 12.47 3.48 1.68
N GLU A 69 12.70 4.65 1.07
CA GLU A 69 12.07 5.91 1.49
C GLU A 69 10.56 5.93 1.18
N TRP A 70 10.18 5.51 -0.03
CA TRP A 70 8.79 5.53 -0.49
C TRP A 70 7.90 4.63 0.36
N TYR A 71 8.37 3.42 0.67
CA TYR A 71 7.61 2.43 1.43
C TYR A 71 7.48 2.83 2.89
N GLN A 72 8.52 3.42 3.49
CA GLN A 72 8.44 3.98 4.82
C GLN A 72 7.39 5.11 4.89
N ASP A 73 7.45 6.09 3.97
CA ASP A 73 6.49 7.20 3.92
C ASP A 73 5.04 6.72 3.71
N LEU A 74 4.83 5.70 2.85
CA LEU A 74 3.53 5.08 2.67
C LEU A 74 2.99 4.51 3.99
N LYS A 75 3.79 3.68 4.68
CA LYS A 75 3.37 3.04 5.94
C LYS A 75 3.09 4.07 7.04
N GLU A 76 3.92 5.11 7.14
CA GLU A 76 3.72 6.20 8.10
C GLU A 76 2.41 6.98 7.83
N LYS A 77 2.16 7.33 6.57
CA LYS A 77 0.92 8.02 6.16
C LYS A 77 -0.32 7.16 6.41
N LEU A 78 -0.29 5.89 6.00
CA LEU A 78 -1.39 4.95 6.23
C LEU A 78 -1.64 4.76 7.72
N THR A 79 -0.59 4.51 8.51
CA THR A 79 -0.69 4.37 9.97
C THR A 79 -1.36 5.59 10.60
N LYS A 80 -0.95 6.80 10.19
CA LYS A 80 -1.49 8.05 10.69
C LYS A 80 -2.98 8.23 10.38
N VAL A 81 -3.42 7.93 9.15
CA VAL A 81 -4.82 8.16 8.74
C VAL A 81 -5.77 7.04 9.16
N LEU A 82 -5.27 5.81 9.32
CA LEU A 82 -6.08 4.65 9.69
C LEU A 82 -6.12 4.39 11.21
N GLY A 83 -5.15 4.93 11.95
CA GLY A 83 -5.12 4.88 13.41
C GLY A 83 -4.77 3.50 13.98
N TYR A 84 -4.00 2.71 13.24
CA TYR A 84 -3.36 1.46 13.68
C TYR A 84 -2.07 1.23 12.89
N GLU A 85 -1.17 0.43 13.42
CA GLU A 85 0.13 0.18 12.79
C GLU A 85 -0.02 -0.57 11.47
N ILE A 86 0.63 -0.04 10.42
CA ILE A 86 0.62 -0.62 9.08
C ILE A 86 1.98 -1.24 8.79
N GLY A 87 1.97 -2.50 8.41
CA GLY A 87 3.15 -3.28 8.11
C GLY A 87 2.80 -4.64 7.54
N GLU A 88 3.82 -5.49 7.40
CA GLU A 88 3.68 -6.77 6.73
C GLU A 88 3.23 -7.86 7.70
N PRO A 89 2.22 -8.67 7.36
CA PRO A 89 1.79 -9.76 8.24
C PRO A 89 2.91 -10.74 8.60
N GLU A 90 3.88 -10.95 7.70
CA GLU A 90 5.04 -11.82 7.96
C GLU A 90 6.03 -11.27 8.99
N ASP A 91 6.03 -9.94 9.20
CA ASP A 91 6.77 -9.26 10.26
C ASP A 91 5.99 -9.22 11.59
N GLY A 92 4.78 -9.81 11.64
CA GLY A 92 3.95 -9.90 12.84
C GLY A 92 2.91 -8.79 12.99
N TYR A 93 2.55 -8.08 11.92
CA TYR A 93 1.48 -7.07 11.94
C TYR A 93 0.11 -7.73 11.77
N ASP A 94 -0.75 -7.57 12.78
CA ASP A 94 -2.10 -8.14 12.77
C ASP A 94 -3.05 -7.36 11.84
N PHE A 95 -3.97 -8.07 11.19
CA PHE A 95 -5.09 -7.45 10.50
C PHE A 95 -6.06 -6.82 11.50
N LYS A 96 -6.49 -5.59 11.24
CA LYS A 96 -7.52 -4.92 12.05
C LYS A 96 -8.94 -5.38 11.70
N TYR A 97 -9.17 -5.69 10.44
CA TYR A 97 -10.44 -6.18 9.92
C TYR A 97 -10.20 -7.60 9.42
N ASP A 98 -11.13 -8.50 9.67
CA ASP A 98 -11.08 -9.88 9.19
C ASP A 98 -12.52 -10.37 8.96
N TRP A 99 -12.67 -11.60 8.47
CA TRP A 99 -13.92 -12.32 8.29
C TRP A 99 -14.57 -12.69 9.65
N ASP A 100 -15.05 -11.71 10.40
CA ASP A 100 -16.05 -11.98 11.45
C ASP A 100 -17.41 -12.37 10.84
#